data_AF-A0A8T3UUA5-F1
#
_entry.id   AF-A0A8T3UUA5-F1
#
_cell.length_a   1.000
_cell.length_b   1.000
_cell.length_c   1.000
_cell.angle_alpha   90.00
_cell.angle_beta   90.00
_cell.angle_gamma   90.00
#
_symmetry.space_group_name_H-M   'P 1'
#
loop_
_entity.id
_entity.type
_entity.pdbx_description
1 polymer ?
#
loop_
_entity_poly.entity_id
_entity_poly.type
_entity_poly.pdbx_seq_one_letter_code
_entity_poly.pdbx_strand_id
1 'polypeptide(L)'
;MKECMDSDNLHRRLKKIIGQINAIDRMIDEDIPCEQILMQVNASKSALHKVGHIIVEGHLEHCVKQAIEDEDSDEAISDITSILEYYSRL
;
A
#
# COMPACT_ATOMS: atom_id res chain seq x y z
N MET A 1 7.16 12.45 -6.17
CA MET A 1 6.69 11.66 -5.00
C MET A 1 5.78 12.46 -4.06
N LYS A 2 6.25 13.53 -3.38
CA LYS A 2 5.38 14.35 -2.52
C LYS A 2 4.26 15.08 -3.29
N GLU A 3 4.52 15.42 -4.55
CA GLU A 3 3.53 16.03 -5.44
C GLU A 3 2.52 15.02 -6.00
N CYS A 4 2.82 13.71 -5.91
CA CYS A 4 2.02 12.66 -6.51
C CYS A 4 0.99 12.06 -5.52
N MET A 5 1.11 12.36 -4.22
CA MET A 5 0.44 11.60 -3.16
C MET A 5 0.16 12.44 -1.90
N ASP A 6 -1.01 12.22 -1.28
CA ASP A 6 -1.32 12.72 0.07
C ASP A 6 -0.47 11.98 1.13
N SER A 7 0.74 12.50 1.35
CA SER A 7 1.73 11.94 2.27
C SER A 7 1.22 11.85 3.70
N ASP A 8 0.42 12.83 4.15
CA ASP A 8 -0.11 12.86 5.51
C ASP A 8 -1.16 11.76 5.72
N ASN A 9 -2.01 11.51 4.72
CA ASN A 9 -2.95 10.41 4.72
C ASN A 9 -2.25 9.04 4.78
N LEU A 10 -1.21 8.86 3.96
CA LEU A 10 -0.41 7.63 3.95
C LEU A 10 0.29 7.40 5.29
N HIS A 11 0.95 8.41 5.84
CA HIS A 11 1.58 8.32 7.15
C HIS A 11 0.57 7.97 8.25
N ARG A 12 -0.63 8.56 8.22
CA ARG A 12 -1.69 8.24 9.18
C ARG A 12 -2.13 6.78 9.07
N ARG A 13 -2.26 6.23 7.86
CA ARG A 13 -2.62 4.82 7.64
C ARG A 13 -1.51 3.87 8.08
N LEU A 14 -0.26 4.18 7.72
CA LEU A 14 0.91 3.39 8.12
C LEU A 14 1.08 3.36 9.64
N LYS A 15 0.88 4.49 10.34
CA LYS A 15 0.90 4.53 11.82
C LYS A 15 -0.14 3.60 12.45
N LYS A 16 -1.34 3.51 11.86
CA LYS A 16 -2.36 2.55 12.33
C LYS A 16 -1.91 1.10 12.11
N ILE A 17 -1.36 0.79 10.94
CA ILE A 17 -0.85 -0.56 10.62
C ILE A 17 0.27 -0.95 11.57
N ILE A 18 1.22 -0.05 11.86
CA ILE A 18 2.28 -0.30 12.85
C ILE A 18 1.67 -0.64 14.22
N GLY A 19 0.63 0.07 14.63
CA GLY A 19 -0.12 -0.26 15.85
C GLY A 19 -0.74 -1.66 15.83
N GLN A 20 -1.28 -2.09 14.68
CA GLN A 20 -1.82 -3.45 14.50
C GLN A 20 -0.73 -4.51 14.57
N ILE A 21 0.41 -4.30 13.90
CA ILE A 21 1.56 -5.22 13.93
C ILE A 21 2.09 -5.37 15.35
N ASN A 22 2.25 -4.26 16.09
CA ASN A 22 2.67 -4.30 17.49
C ASN A 22 1.64 -5.01 18.39
N ALA A 23 0.35 -4.97 18.05
CA ALA A 23 -0.67 -5.71 18.78
C ALA A 23 -0.58 -7.21 18.52
N ILE A 24 -0.40 -7.62 17.26
CA ILE A 24 -0.18 -9.02 16.87
C ILE A 24 1.03 -9.60 17.60
N ASP A 25 2.13 -8.85 17.66
CA ASP A 25 3.35 -9.24 18.38
C ASP A 25 3.05 -9.59 19.85
N ARG A 26 2.34 -8.70 20.57
CA ARG A 26 1.92 -8.97 21.95
C ARG A 26 0.97 -10.15 22.09
N MET A 27 0.06 -10.35 21.13
CA MET A 27 -0.90 -11.47 21.16
C MET A 27 -0.20 -12.83 21.15
N ILE A 28 1.01 -12.92 20.57
CA ILE A 28 1.81 -14.16 20.55
C ILE A 28 2.30 -14.49 21.97
N ASP A 29 2.70 -13.49 22.75
CA ASP A 29 3.16 -13.67 24.13
C ASP A 29 2.00 -13.86 25.13
N GLU A 30 0.83 -13.32 24.81
CA GLU A 30 -0.36 -13.32 25.68
C GLU A 30 -1.22 -14.60 25.55
N ASP A 31 -0.73 -15.64 24.87
CA ASP A 31 -1.44 -16.93 24.63
C ASP A 31 -2.85 -16.74 24.03
N ILE A 32 -2.98 -15.74 23.15
CA ILE A 32 -4.24 -15.44 22.47
C ILE A 32 -4.55 -16.55 21.44
N PRO A 33 -5.82 -16.98 21.29
CA PRO A 33 -6.16 -18.03 20.34
C PRO A 33 -5.71 -17.74 18.91
N CYS A 34 -5.14 -18.76 18.26
CA CYS A 34 -4.54 -18.67 16.93
C CYS A 34 -5.50 -18.07 15.89
N GLU A 35 -6.79 -18.38 15.96
CA GLU A 35 -7.79 -17.82 15.05
C GLU A 35 -7.92 -16.30 15.18
N GLN A 36 -7.78 -15.74 16.37
CA GLN A 36 -7.84 -14.30 16.59
C GLN A 36 -6.56 -13.61 16.08
N ILE A 37 -5.40 -14.23 16.28
CA ILE A 37 -4.13 -13.75 15.71
C ILE A 37 -4.24 -13.72 14.18
N LEU A 38 -4.72 -14.80 13.55
CA LEU A 38 -4.93 -14.86 12.10
C LEU A 38 -5.93 -13.79 11.60
N MET A 39 -6.99 -13.50 12.37
CA MET A 39 -7.90 -12.40 12.04
C MET A 39 -7.18 -11.04 12.04
N GLN A 40 -6.32 -10.76 13.02
CA GLN A 40 -5.57 -9.50 13.09
C GLN A 40 -4.50 -9.40 12.00
N VAL A 41 -3.82 -10.51 11.68
CA VAL A 41 -2.89 -10.58 10.55
C VAL A 41 -3.60 -10.24 9.25
N ASN A 42 -4.77 -10.83 9.00
CA ASN A 42 -5.56 -10.52 7.80
C ASN A 42 -6.05 -9.06 7.78
N ALA A 43 -6.47 -8.51 8.92
CA ALA A 43 -6.84 -7.10 9.01
C ALA A 43 -5.67 -6.17 8.67
N SER A 44 -4.47 -6.49 9.15
CA SER A 44 -3.23 -5.75 8.85
C SER A 44 -2.84 -5.87 7.39
N LYS A 45 -2.95 -7.08 6.82
CA LYS A 45 -2.73 -7.34 5.39
C LYS A 45 -3.67 -6.49 4.52
N SER A 46 -4.97 -6.51 4.80
CA SER A 46 -5.96 -5.72 4.05
C SER A 46 -5.71 -4.22 4.15
N ALA A 47 -5.31 -3.74 5.34
CA ALA A 47 -4.96 -2.33 5.53
C ALA A 47 -3.72 -1.94 4.71
N LEU A 48 -2.69 -2.79 4.67
CA LEU A 48 -1.50 -2.57 3.87
C LEU A 48 -1.79 -2.60 2.37
N HIS A 49 -2.61 -3.55 1.91
CA HIS A 49 -3.06 -3.62 0.52
C HIS A 49 -3.79 -2.32 0.12
N LYS A 50 -4.64 -1.76 1.00
CA LYS A 50 -5.30 -0.46 0.74
C LYS A 50 -4.31 0.71 0.65
N VAL A 51 -3.20 0.68 1.40
CA VAL A 51 -2.13 1.68 1.25
C VAL A 51 -1.46 1.54 -0.11
N GLY A 52 -1.12 0.32 -0.53
CA GLY A 52 -0.56 0.07 -1.87
C GLY A 52 -1.48 0.55 -2.99
N HIS A 53 -2.79 0.33 -2.86
CA HIS A 53 -3.78 0.82 -3.82
C HIS A 53 -3.73 2.35 -4.00
N ILE A 54 -3.68 3.09 -2.89
CA ILE A 54 -3.61 4.55 -2.91
C ILE A 54 -2.31 5.01 -3.59
N ILE A 55 -1.21 4.27 -3.38
CA ILE A 55 0.09 4.51 -4.04
C ILE A 55 0.01 4.35 -5.56
N VAL A 56 -0.58 3.26 -6.01
CA VAL A 56 -0.78 3.01 -7.44
C VAL A 56 -1.68 4.07 -8.05
N GLU A 57 -2.81 4.39 -7.39
CA GLU A 57 -3.76 5.41 -7.85
C GLU A 57 -3.09 6.78 -8.03
N GLY A 58 -2.36 7.26 -7.01
CA GLY A 58 -1.64 8.53 -7.12
C GLY A 58 -0.55 8.55 -8.19
N HIS A 59 0.12 7.43 -8.43
CA HIS A 59 1.09 7.32 -9.52
C HIS A 59 0.43 7.41 -10.90
N LEU A 60 -0.72 6.74 -11.08
CA LEU A 60 -1.51 6.80 -12.32
C LEU A 60 -2.03 8.22 -12.59
N GLU A 61 -2.54 8.91 -11.57
CA GLU A 61 -3.13 10.24 -11.74
C GLU A 61 -2.11 11.34 -12.07
N HIS A 62 -0.86 11.18 -11.65
CA HIS A 62 0.16 12.22 -11.77
C HIS A 62 1.25 11.86 -12.77
N CYS A 63 2.04 10.82 -12.49
CA CYS A 63 3.24 10.50 -13.27
C CYS A 63 2.89 10.02 -14.67
N VAL A 64 1.90 9.13 -14.77
CA VAL A 64 1.47 8.55 -16.06
C VAL A 64 0.76 9.59 -16.89
N LYS A 65 -0.12 10.37 -16.26
CA LYS A 65 -0.86 11.43 -16.94
C LYS A 65 0.10 12.47 -17.54
N GLN A 66 1.12 12.88 -16.80
CA GLN A 66 2.16 13.79 -17.29
C GLN A 66 2.96 13.18 -18.44
N ALA A 67 3.41 11.93 -18.32
CA ALA A 67 4.20 11.30 -19.37
C ALA A 67 3.42 11.13 -20.70
N ILE A 68 2.10 10.91 -20.63
CA ILE A 68 1.23 10.92 -21.82
C ILE A 68 1.13 12.31 -22.44
N GLU A 69 1.05 13.37 -21.62
CA GLU A 69 1.03 14.76 -22.09
C GLU A 69 2.37 15.18 -22.73
N ASP A 70 3.48 14.60 -22.29
CA ASP A 70 4.85 14.87 -22.78
C ASP A 70 5.29 13.98 -23.97
N GLU A 71 4.37 13.23 -24.59
CA GLU A 71 4.61 12.28 -25.70
C GLU A 71 5.54 11.09 -25.37
N ASP A 72 5.72 10.76 -24.09
CA ASP A 72 6.53 9.63 -23.60
C ASP A 72 5.66 8.45 -23.12
N SER A 73 4.71 8.05 -23.98
CA SER A 73 3.66 7.10 -23.61
C SER A 73 4.15 5.65 -23.44
N ASP A 74 5.19 5.24 -24.17
CA ASP A 74 5.69 3.86 -24.12
C ASP A 74 6.45 3.57 -22.81
N GLU A 75 7.26 4.54 -22.34
CA GLU A 75 7.93 4.45 -21.04
C GLU A 75 6.91 4.42 -19.89
N ALA A 76 5.90 5.29 -19.94
CA ALA A 76 4.82 5.32 -18.95
C ALA A 76 4.03 4.00 -18.85
N ILE A 77 3.74 3.35 -19.99
CA ILE A 77 3.05 2.06 -20.02
C ILE A 77 3.93 0.96 -19.40
N SER A 78 5.23 0.96 -19.68
CA SER A 78 6.18 -0.01 -19.11
C SER A 78 6.29 0.12 -17.58
N ASP A 79 6.36 1.35 -17.09
CA ASP A 79 6.46 1.65 -15.66
C ASP A 79 5.21 1.20 -14.89
N ILE A 80 4.01 1.48 -15.41
CA ILE A 80 2.75 1.03 -14.80
C ILE A 80 2.69 -0.49 -14.75
N THR A 81 3.07 -1.15 -15.85
CA THR A 81 3.01 -2.62 -15.95
C THR A 81 3.84 -3.25 -14.85
N SER A 82 5.05 -2.73 -14.64
CA SER A 82 5.94 -3.17 -13.57
C SER A 82 5.33 -2.95 -12.19
N ILE A 83 4.73 -1.78 -11.92
CA ILE A 83 4.08 -1.46 -10.63
C ILE A 83 2.88 -2.38 -10.36
N LEU A 84 2.04 -2.62 -11.38
CA LEU A 84 0.89 -3.52 -11.26
C LEU A 84 1.32 -4.97 -11.01
N GLU A 85 2.41 -5.44 -11.63
CA GLU A 85 2.97 -6.75 -11.34
C GLU A 85 3.41 -6.88 -9.88
N TYR A 86 4.09 -5.88 -9.32
CA TYR A 86 4.47 -5.90 -7.90
C TYR A 86 3.25 -5.85 -6.98
N TYR A 87 2.27 -4.99 -7.30
CA TYR A 87 1.08 -4.80 -6.48
C TYR A 87 0.18 -6.04 -6.47
N SER A 88 0.02 -6.72 -7.61
CA SER A 88 -0.81 -7.94 -7.72
C SER A 88 -0.31 -9.14 -6.92
N ARG A 89 0.93 -9.11 -6.43
CA ARG A 89 1.54 -10.17 -5.63
C ARG A 89 1.31 -10.02 -4.11
N LEU A 90 0.71 -8.91 -3.67
CA LEU A 90 0.35 -8.63 -2.26
C LEU A 90 -0.98 -9.29 -1.86
#